data_AF-A0A081CAT3-F1
#
_entry.id   AF-A0A081CAT3-F1
#
_cell.length_a   1.000
_cell.length_b   1.000
_cell.length_c   1.000
_cell.angle_alpha   90.00
_cell.angle_beta   90.00
_cell.angle_gamma   90.00
#
_symmetry.space_group_name_H-M   'P 1'
#
loop_
_entity.id
_entity.type
_entity.pdbx_description
1 polymer ?
#
loop_
_entity_poly.entity_id
_entity_poly.type
_entity_poly.pdbx_seq_one_letter_code
_entity_poly.pdbx_strand_id
1 'polypeptide(L)'
;MTIEQINMCPQDEELLKLISSEMSLLVPDTPPDDIDQYINTIRALPRLFWAMGAIYELDVSITLDDLGWHFGNHYSLAFADETLRALQEIGAQEEANIFQDTIAIVKTYWTELGEVIASDEGKTFAEWYTSSGLDRELAGLNARMWAITIDQHRSLLDYLPQYARMYPAYAVVPKKSIAMQDNP
;
A
#
# COMPACT_ATOMS: atom_id res chain seq x y z
N MET A 1 13.46 14.54 -2.25
CA MET A 1 12.50 15.63 -2.05
C MET A 1 12.88 16.54 -0.87
N THR A 2 12.61 17.84 -0.98
CA THR A 2 12.83 18.86 0.07
C THR A 2 11.54 19.56 0.48
N ILE A 3 11.55 20.24 1.63
CA ILE A 3 10.40 21.04 2.11
C ILE A 3 10.03 22.15 1.12
N GLU A 4 11.03 22.78 0.50
CA GLU A 4 10.80 23.81 -0.52
C GLU A 4 10.04 23.25 -1.73
N GLN A 5 10.43 22.07 -2.23
CA GLN A 5 9.73 21.42 -3.33
C GLN A 5 8.27 21.12 -2.99
N ILE A 6 7.97 20.68 -1.76
CA ILE A 6 6.60 20.44 -1.28
C ILE A 6 5.79 21.75 -1.29
N ASN A 7 6.36 22.84 -0.76
CA ASN A 7 5.69 24.14 -0.70
C ASN A 7 5.48 24.79 -2.07
N MET A 8 6.31 24.44 -3.06
CA MET A 8 6.16 24.90 -4.44
C MET A 8 5.11 24.14 -5.25
N CYS A 9 4.52 23.07 -4.71
CA CYS A 9 3.44 22.31 -5.35
C CYS A 9 2.07 22.74 -4.78
N PRO A 10 1.39 23.74 -5.38
CA PRO A 10 0.12 24.22 -4.87
C PRO A 10 -1.03 23.22 -5.07
N GLN A 11 -0.93 22.34 -6.07
CA GLN A 11 -1.97 21.35 -6.38
C GLN A 11 -1.59 19.96 -5.87
N ASP A 12 -2.59 19.22 -5.40
CA ASP A 12 -2.41 17.87 -4.84
C ASP A 12 -1.88 16.90 -5.89
N GLU A 13 -2.35 17.01 -7.13
CA GLU A 13 -1.89 16.18 -8.24
C GLU A 13 -0.40 16.38 -8.56
N GLU A 14 0.08 17.63 -8.55
CA GLU A 14 1.49 17.95 -8.78
C GLU A 14 2.37 17.41 -7.65
N LEU A 15 1.92 17.56 -6.41
CA LEU A 15 2.64 17.05 -5.25
C LEU A 15 2.64 15.51 -5.25
N LEU A 16 1.53 14.87 -5.58
CA LEU A 16 1.46 13.41 -5.69
C LEU A 16 2.42 12.90 -6.77
N LYS A 17 2.47 13.53 -7.94
CA LYS A 17 3.44 13.19 -9.00
C LYS A 17 4.90 13.30 -8.54
N LEU A 18 5.22 14.34 -7.78
CA LEU A 18 6.54 14.51 -7.18
C LEU A 18 6.85 13.39 -6.17
N ILE A 19 5.91 13.10 -5.27
CA ILE A 19 6.05 12.03 -4.27
C ILE A 19 6.28 10.69 -4.97
N SER A 20 5.47 10.35 -5.99
CA SER A 20 5.60 9.11 -6.74
C SER A 20 6.93 9.02 -7.47
N SER A 21 7.39 10.11 -8.11
CA SER A 21 8.69 10.14 -8.78
C SER A 21 9.84 9.89 -7.81
N GLU A 22 9.77 10.45 -6.61
CA GLU A 22 10.77 10.25 -5.56
C GLU A 22 10.71 8.82 -4.99
N MET A 23 9.50 8.27 -4.83
CA MET A 23 9.31 6.88 -4.41
C MET A 23 9.94 5.90 -5.40
N SER A 24 9.73 6.08 -6.71
CA SER A 24 10.33 5.23 -7.75
C SER A 24 11.86 5.25 -7.76
N LEU A 25 12.49 6.33 -7.25
CA LEU A 25 13.94 6.41 -7.09
C LEU A 25 14.44 5.71 -5.81
N LEU A 26 13.60 5.65 -4.78
CA LEU A 26 13.91 5.04 -3.49
C LEU A 26 13.70 3.52 -3.51
N VAL A 27 12.66 3.08 -4.20
CA VAL A 27 12.26 1.67 -4.32
C VAL A 27 11.94 1.39 -5.79
N PRO A 28 12.92 0.89 -6.57
CA PRO A 28 12.73 0.65 -8.00
C PRO A 28 11.80 -0.52 -8.32
N ASP A 29 11.58 -1.44 -7.38
CA ASP A 29 10.76 -2.65 -7.56
C ASP A 29 9.65 -2.73 -6.48
N THR A 30 8.38 -2.75 -6.89
CA THR A 30 7.20 -2.81 -5.99
C THR A 30 6.06 -3.68 -6.55
N PRO A 31 5.61 -4.72 -5.83
CA PRO A 31 6.37 -5.50 -4.85
C PRO A 31 7.25 -6.53 -5.59
N PRO A 32 8.49 -6.76 -5.14
CA PRO A 32 9.31 -7.87 -5.63
C PRO A 32 8.76 -9.22 -5.13
N ASP A 33 9.24 -10.32 -5.72
CA ASP A 33 8.93 -11.70 -5.30
C ASP A 33 9.18 -11.97 -3.80
N ASP A 34 10.02 -11.14 -3.14
CA ASP A 34 10.34 -11.21 -1.71
C ASP A 34 9.68 -10.07 -0.92
N ILE A 35 8.51 -10.38 -0.34
CA ILE A 35 7.72 -9.44 0.45
C ILE A 35 8.41 -9.02 1.76
N ASP A 36 9.26 -9.88 2.35
CA ASP A 36 9.97 -9.55 3.59
C ASP A 36 11.10 -8.56 3.33
N GLN A 37 11.82 -8.74 2.22
CA GLN A 37 12.80 -7.75 1.74
C GLN A 37 12.13 -6.41 1.44
N TYR A 38 10.95 -6.43 0.83
CA TYR A 38 10.18 -5.23 0.55
C TYR A 38 9.79 -4.47 1.82
N ILE A 39 9.20 -5.16 2.80
CA ILE A 39 8.84 -4.58 4.11
C ILE A 39 10.06 -3.92 4.77
N ASN A 40 11.21 -4.60 4.77
CA ASN A 40 12.44 -4.06 5.35
C ASN A 40 12.93 -2.81 4.61
N THR A 41 12.78 -2.79 3.28
CA THR A 41 13.15 -1.65 2.44
C THR A 41 12.29 -0.43 2.77
N ILE A 42 10.95 -0.57 2.76
CA ILE A 42 10.05 0.55 3.02
C ILE A 42 10.15 1.08 4.45
N ARG A 43 10.44 0.23 5.44
CA ARG A 43 10.67 0.64 6.84
C ARG A 43 11.88 1.56 7.03
N ALA A 44 12.86 1.49 6.13
CA ALA A 44 14.05 2.33 6.18
C ALA A 44 13.82 3.73 5.57
N LEU A 45 12.68 3.97 4.93
CA LEU A 45 12.37 5.22 4.25
C LEU A 45 11.83 6.28 5.23
N PRO A 46 11.86 7.58 4.84
CA PRO A 46 11.10 8.60 5.54
C PRO A 46 9.61 8.24 5.62
N ARG A 47 8.92 8.67 6.69
CA ARG A 47 7.55 8.20 7.02
C ARG A 47 6.56 8.37 5.87
N LEU A 48 6.65 9.43 5.07
CA LEU A 48 5.78 9.60 3.89
C LEU A 48 5.95 8.45 2.89
N PHE A 49 7.18 8.10 2.56
CA PHE A 49 7.50 7.08 1.55
C PHE A 49 7.29 5.66 2.09
N TRP A 50 7.55 5.44 3.38
CA TRP A 50 7.13 4.22 4.07
C TRP A 50 5.62 4.02 3.93
N ALA A 51 4.82 5.05 4.25
CA ALA A 51 3.38 4.97 4.18
C ALA A 51 2.90 4.71 2.74
N MET A 52 3.45 5.42 1.75
CA MET A 52 3.15 5.20 0.35
C MET A 52 3.43 3.75 -0.07
N GLY A 53 4.63 3.23 0.24
CA GLY A 53 4.99 1.84 -0.11
C GLY A 53 4.11 0.79 0.58
N ALA A 54 3.66 1.06 1.81
CA ALA A 54 2.81 0.15 2.55
C ALA A 54 1.35 0.10 2.04
N ILE A 55 0.84 1.19 1.46
CA ILE A 55 -0.56 1.27 0.98
C ILE A 55 -0.72 1.05 -0.52
N TYR A 56 0.35 1.18 -1.30
CA TYR A 56 0.28 1.17 -2.76
C TYR A 56 -0.40 -0.09 -3.32
N GLU A 57 -0.01 -1.27 -2.85
CA GLU A 57 -0.59 -2.54 -3.31
C GLU A 57 -2.05 -2.72 -2.90
N LEU A 58 -2.45 -2.15 -1.77
CA LEU A 58 -3.85 -2.11 -1.39
C LEU A 58 -4.63 -1.20 -2.36
N ASP A 59 -4.09 -0.03 -2.69
CA ASP A 59 -4.72 0.90 -3.65
C ASP A 59 -4.93 0.25 -5.02
N VAL A 60 -3.91 -0.46 -5.52
CA VAL A 60 -3.99 -1.26 -6.75
C VAL A 60 -5.05 -2.35 -6.64
N SER A 61 -5.04 -3.12 -5.55
CA SER A 61 -5.99 -4.21 -5.34
C SER A 61 -7.44 -3.70 -5.30
N ILE A 62 -7.71 -2.60 -4.60
CA ILE A 62 -9.06 -2.01 -4.53
C ILE A 62 -9.51 -1.40 -5.87
N THR A 63 -8.56 -0.91 -6.67
CA THR A 63 -8.84 -0.33 -7.99
C THR A 63 -9.17 -1.39 -9.04
N LEU A 64 -8.50 -2.54 -9.00
CA LEU A 64 -8.64 -3.59 -10.01
C LEU A 64 -9.61 -4.70 -9.59
N ASP A 65 -9.59 -5.05 -8.31
CA ASP A 65 -10.29 -6.17 -7.72
C ASP A 65 -10.90 -5.74 -6.37
N ASP A 66 -10.58 -6.43 -5.27
CA ASP A 66 -11.20 -6.23 -3.96
C ASP A 66 -10.24 -6.51 -2.78
N LEU A 67 -10.77 -6.42 -1.56
CA LEU A 67 -10.01 -6.65 -0.33
C LEU A 67 -9.47 -8.08 -0.21
N GLY A 68 -10.16 -9.09 -0.73
CA GLY A 68 -9.73 -10.48 -0.65
C GLY A 68 -8.58 -10.77 -1.62
N TRP A 69 -8.66 -10.23 -2.84
CA TRP A 69 -7.59 -10.31 -3.83
C TRP A 69 -6.28 -9.70 -3.34
N HIS A 70 -6.33 -8.64 -2.53
CA HIS A 70 -5.12 -8.10 -1.89
C HIS A 70 -4.34 -9.17 -1.10
N PHE A 71 -5.02 -10.00 -0.31
CA PHE A 71 -4.36 -11.07 0.46
C PHE A 71 -3.97 -12.28 -0.39
N GLY A 72 -4.66 -12.51 -1.51
CA GLY A 72 -4.26 -13.49 -2.51
C GLY A 72 -2.95 -13.11 -3.19
N ASN A 73 -2.83 -11.83 -3.58
CA ASN A 73 -1.65 -11.30 -4.28
C ASN A 73 -0.47 -11.04 -3.33
N HIS A 74 -0.75 -10.68 -2.07
CA HIS A 74 0.26 -10.33 -1.08
C HIS A 74 0.05 -11.12 0.22
N TYR A 75 0.30 -12.43 0.15
CA TYR A 75 0.12 -13.36 1.28
C TYR A 75 1.16 -13.13 2.39
N SER A 76 0.99 -12.06 3.16
CA SER A 76 1.81 -11.73 4.31
C SER A 76 1.01 -10.93 5.34
N LEU A 77 0.81 -11.51 6.53
CA LEU A 77 0.21 -10.78 7.66
C LEU A 77 1.13 -9.64 8.13
N ALA A 78 2.45 -9.79 7.98
CA ALA A 78 3.38 -8.73 8.32
C ALA A 78 3.22 -7.52 7.39
N PHE A 79 2.96 -7.76 6.09
CA PHE A 79 2.67 -6.68 5.15
C PHE A 79 1.32 -6.04 5.45
N ALA A 80 0.28 -6.82 5.73
CA ALA A 80 -1.02 -6.30 6.14
C ALA A 80 -0.92 -5.42 7.40
N ASP A 81 -0.08 -5.79 8.37
CA ASP A 81 0.19 -4.96 9.55
C ASP A 81 0.94 -3.65 9.21
N GLU A 82 1.82 -3.63 8.19
CA GLU A 82 2.40 -2.38 7.66
C GLU A 82 1.33 -1.50 7.02
N THR A 83 0.51 -2.07 6.13
CA THR A 83 -0.56 -1.37 5.42
C THR A 83 -1.54 -0.75 6.39
N LEU A 84 -2.00 -1.49 7.41
CA LEU A 84 -2.91 -0.97 8.43
C LEU A 84 -2.29 0.22 9.18
N ARG A 85 -1.02 0.11 9.60
CA ARG A 85 -0.34 1.21 10.30
C ARG A 85 -0.15 2.43 9.41
N ALA A 86 0.10 2.23 8.12
CA ALA A 86 0.25 3.31 7.16
C ALA A 86 -1.07 4.04 6.90
N LEU A 87 -2.20 3.32 6.78
CA LEU A 87 -3.53 3.92 6.67
C LEU A 87 -3.86 4.80 7.89
N GLN A 88 -3.52 4.32 9.09
CA GLN A 88 -3.67 5.10 10.33
C GLN A 88 -2.75 6.33 10.35
N GLU A 89 -1.51 6.19 9.89
CA GLU A 89 -0.53 7.29 9.84
C GLU A 89 -1.01 8.45 8.97
N ILE A 90 -1.50 8.13 7.76
CA ILE A 90 -1.91 9.15 6.77
C ILE A 90 -3.31 9.72 7.06
N GLY A 91 -3.98 9.24 8.12
CA GLY A 91 -5.31 9.70 8.53
C GLY A 91 -6.48 9.10 7.75
N ALA A 92 -6.26 8.02 6.99
CA ALA A 92 -7.29 7.24 6.31
C ALA A 92 -8.02 6.31 7.30
N GLN A 93 -8.65 6.90 8.32
CA GLN A 93 -9.14 6.17 9.49
C GLN A 93 -10.30 5.22 9.17
N GLU A 94 -11.17 5.59 8.24
CA GLU A 94 -12.30 4.73 7.85
C GLU A 94 -11.81 3.51 7.07
N GLU A 95 -10.90 3.73 6.13
CA GLU A 95 -10.23 2.68 5.36
C GLU A 95 -9.40 1.77 6.27
N ALA A 96 -8.71 2.33 7.27
CA ALA A 96 -7.99 1.56 8.28
C ALA A 96 -8.92 0.65 9.09
N ASN A 97 -10.10 1.13 9.49
CA ASN A 97 -11.07 0.32 10.22
C ASN A 97 -11.61 -0.82 9.34
N ILE A 98 -11.96 -0.53 8.09
CA ILE A 98 -12.40 -1.53 7.13
C ILE A 98 -11.30 -2.58 6.93
N PHE A 99 -10.05 -2.15 6.72
CA PHE A 99 -8.94 -3.07 6.49
C PHE A 99 -8.61 -3.92 7.74
N GLN A 100 -8.75 -3.36 8.94
CA GLN A 100 -8.63 -4.11 10.19
C GLN A 100 -9.69 -5.21 10.31
N ASP A 101 -10.95 -4.90 9.99
CA ASP A 101 -12.04 -5.88 9.99
C ASP A 101 -11.79 -6.97 8.93
N THR A 102 -11.29 -6.59 7.76
CA THR A 102 -10.87 -7.53 6.70
C THR A 102 -9.79 -8.48 7.19
N ILE A 103 -8.73 -7.98 7.85
CA ILE A 103 -7.67 -8.83 8.41
C ILE A 103 -8.26 -9.84 9.40
N ALA A 104 -9.22 -9.43 10.24
CA ALA A 104 -9.86 -10.31 11.21
C ALA A 104 -10.63 -11.46 10.53
N ILE A 105 -11.34 -11.17 9.43
CA ILE A 105 -12.05 -12.17 8.63
C ILE A 105 -11.04 -13.07 7.91
N VAL A 106 -10.10 -12.50 7.15
CA VAL A 106 -9.12 -13.27 6.36
C VAL A 106 -8.28 -14.21 7.23
N LYS A 107 -7.98 -13.82 8.49
CA LYS A 107 -7.25 -14.67 9.45
C LYS A 107 -7.94 -16.01 9.72
N THR A 108 -9.27 -16.10 9.60
CA THR A 108 -9.99 -17.38 9.79
C THR A 108 -9.79 -18.33 8.60
N TYR A 109 -9.43 -17.80 7.43
CA TYR A 109 -9.15 -18.53 6.19
C TYR A 109 -7.65 -18.68 5.92
N TRP A 110 -6.77 -18.13 6.77
CA TRP A 110 -5.35 -17.92 6.46
C TRP A 110 -4.57 -19.19 6.10
N THR A 111 -4.84 -20.29 6.81
CA THR A 111 -4.18 -21.58 6.55
C THR A 111 -4.59 -22.13 5.18
N GLU A 112 -5.88 -22.13 4.87
CA GLU A 112 -6.41 -22.64 3.60
C GLU A 112 -5.93 -21.77 2.42
N LEU A 113 -5.91 -20.44 2.60
CA LEU A 113 -5.34 -19.51 1.62
C LEU A 113 -3.86 -19.84 1.32
N GLY A 114 -3.07 -20.12 2.35
CA GLY A 114 -1.66 -20.49 2.19
C GLY A 114 -1.47 -21.78 1.40
N GLU A 115 -2.32 -22.79 1.64
CA GLU A 115 -2.32 -24.04 0.88
C GLU A 115 -2.65 -23.81 -0.60
N VAL A 116 -3.61 -22.94 -0.89
CA VAL A 116 -4.00 -22.60 -2.27
C VAL A 116 -2.89 -21.84 -2.99
N ILE A 117 -2.26 -20.87 -2.33
CA ILE A 117 -1.16 -20.08 -2.92
C ILE A 117 0.09 -20.94 -3.15
N ALA A 118 0.37 -21.90 -2.28
CA ALA A 118 1.51 -22.81 -2.42
C ALA A 118 1.25 -23.94 -3.42
N SER A 119 0.02 -24.13 -3.89
CA SER A 119 -0.38 -25.24 -4.74
C SER A 119 -0.14 -24.95 -6.23
N ASP A 120 0.58 -25.84 -6.90
CA ASP A 120 0.63 -25.94 -8.36
C ASP A 120 -0.57 -26.76 -8.93
N GLU A 121 -1.41 -27.32 -8.06
CA GLU A 121 -2.49 -28.25 -8.42
C GLU A 121 -3.81 -27.52 -8.70
N GLY A 122 -3.93 -26.93 -9.90
CA GLY A 122 -5.18 -26.79 -10.66
C GLY A 122 -6.33 -25.92 -10.13
N LYS A 123 -6.50 -25.72 -8.81
CA LYS A 123 -7.43 -24.75 -8.25
C LYS A 123 -6.78 -23.39 -8.21
N THR A 124 -7.22 -22.50 -9.07
CA THR A 124 -6.74 -21.11 -9.05
C THR A 124 -7.24 -20.41 -7.78
N PHE A 125 -6.50 -19.41 -7.29
CA PHE A 125 -6.95 -18.55 -6.18
C PHE A 125 -8.38 -18.03 -6.42
N ALA A 126 -8.74 -17.66 -7.65
CA ALA A 126 -10.07 -17.19 -8.01
C ALA A 126 -11.18 -18.23 -7.72
N GLU A 127 -10.95 -19.49 -8.08
CA GLU A 127 -11.91 -20.58 -7.82
C GLU A 127 -12.06 -20.84 -6.32
N TRP A 128 -10.95 -20.82 -5.58
CA TRP A 128 -10.98 -20.96 -4.14
C TRP A 128 -11.70 -19.77 -3.47
N TYR A 129 -11.38 -18.55 -3.88
CA TYR A 129 -11.91 -17.33 -3.28
C TYR A 129 -13.45 -17.29 -3.34
N THR A 130 -14.00 -17.68 -4.50
CA THR A 130 -15.46 -17.76 -4.72
C THR A 130 -16.13 -18.96 -4.02
N SER A 131 -15.41 -20.08 -3.85
CA SER A 131 -16.00 -21.31 -3.26
C SER A 131 -15.84 -21.40 -1.73
N SER A 132 -14.83 -20.75 -1.16
CA SER A 132 -14.57 -20.70 0.29
C SER A 132 -15.62 -19.90 1.06
N GLY A 133 -16.29 -18.97 0.38
CA GLY A 133 -17.23 -18.03 1.00
C GLY A 133 -16.58 -16.77 1.59
N LEU A 134 -15.25 -16.63 1.48
CA LEU A 134 -14.54 -15.42 1.90
C LEU A 134 -15.03 -14.18 1.14
N ASP A 135 -15.29 -14.31 -0.16
CA ASP A 135 -15.87 -13.26 -1.01
C ASP A 135 -17.19 -12.70 -0.43
N ARG A 136 -18.08 -13.58 0.04
CA ARG A 136 -19.37 -13.21 0.64
C ARG A 136 -19.22 -12.57 2.00
N GLU A 137 -18.28 -13.02 2.82
CA GLU A 137 -18.00 -12.39 4.12
C GLU A 137 -17.40 -10.99 3.96
N LEU A 138 -16.56 -10.79 2.95
CA LEU A 138 -15.96 -9.49 2.65
C LEU A 138 -16.85 -8.55 1.85
N ALA A 139 -17.93 -9.03 1.23
CA ALA A 139 -18.78 -8.24 0.33
C ALA A 139 -19.23 -6.89 0.92
N GLY A 140 -19.62 -6.88 2.20
CA GLY A 140 -20.02 -5.64 2.89
C GLY A 140 -18.87 -4.66 3.11
N LEU A 141 -17.66 -5.17 3.37
CA LEU A 141 -16.45 -4.36 3.54
C LEU A 141 -15.93 -3.84 2.19
N ASN A 142 -15.97 -4.66 1.14
CA ASN A 142 -15.64 -4.27 -0.24
C ASN A 142 -16.51 -3.10 -0.70
N ALA A 143 -17.83 -3.22 -0.52
CA ALA A 143 -18.77 -2.15 -0.88
C ALA A 143 -18.48 -0.85 -0.13
N ARG A 144 -18.12 -0.92 1.16
CA ARG A 144 -17.75 0.26 1.94
C ARG A 144 -16.43 0.88 1.48
N MET A 145 -15.41 0.06 1.19
CA MET A 145 -14.12 0.54 0.70
C MET A 145 -14.30 1.27 -0.65
N TRP A 146 -14.99 0.65 -1.61
CA TRP A 146 -15.25 1.26 -2.92
C TRP A 146 -16.11 2.53 -2.84
N ALA A 147 -17.05 2.61 -1.89
CA ALA A 147 -17.86 3.80 -1.68
C ALA A 147 -17.02 5.03 -1.23
N ILE A 148 -15.84 4.81 -0.64
CA ILE A 148 -14.92 5.86 -0.19
C ILE A 148 -13.88 6.16 -1.27
N THR A 149 -13.43 5.14 -2.00
CA THR A 149 -12.41 5.26 -3.04
C THR A 149 -13.06 5.46 -4.42
N ILE A 150 -13.45 4.38 -5.09
CA ILE A 150 -13.87 4.35 -6.50
C ILE A 150 -15.07 5.23 -6.79
N ASP A 151 -16.13 5.13 -5.97
CA ASP A 151 -17.38 5.88 -6.19
C ASP A 151 -17.20 7.40 -5.99
N GLN A 152 -16.17 7.80 -5.24
CA GLN A 152 -15.79 9.20 -5.05
C GLN A 152 -14.68 9.65 -6.00
N HIS A 153 -14.22 8.77 -6.90
CA HIS A 153 -13.06 8.99 -7.75
C HIS A 153 -11.79 9.36 -6.95
N ARG A 154 -11.61 8.70 -5.80
CA ARG A 154 -10.48 8.88 -4.90
C ARG A 154 -9.63 7.62 -4.81
N SER A 155 -8.32 7.81 -4.69
CA SER A 155 -7.33 6.80 -4.38
C SER A 155 -6.90 6.92 -2.92
N LEU A 156 -6.41 5.82 -2.33
CA LEU A 156 -5.73 5.86 -1.02
C LEU A 156 -4.48 6.74 -1.07
N LEU A 157 -3.88 6.91 -2.25
CA LEU A 157 -2.72 7.78 -2.45
C LEU A 157 -3.08 9.28 -2.37
N ASP A 158 -4.36 9.65 -2.49
CA ASP A 158 -4.81 11.05 -2.38
C ASP A 158 -4.65 11.63 -0.97
N TYR A 159 -4.42 10.78 0.04
CA TYR A 159 -4.07 11.24 1.39
C TYR A 159 -2.64 11.78 1.49
N LEU A 160 -1.73 11.34 0.60
CA LEU A 160 -0.30 11.63 0.71
C LEU A 160 0.04 13.12 0.54
N PRO A 161 -0.55 13.89 -0.41
CA PRO A 161 -0.28 15.32 -0.53
C PRO A 161 -0.66 16.11 0.73
N GLN A 162 -1.82 15.80 1.32
CA GLN A 162 -2.28 16.47 2.54
C GLN A 162 -1.36 16.14 3.73
N TYR A 163 -1.02 14.85 3.89
CA TYR A 163 -0.11 14.38 4.92
C TYR A 163 1.29 15.00 4.77
N ALA A 164 1.82 15.09 3.53
CA ALA A 164 3.10 15.72 3.24
C ALA A 164 3.12 17.23 3.58
N ARG A 165 2.01 17.95 3.36
CA ARG A 165 1.92 19.38 3.75
C ARG A 165 1.77 19.56 5.25
N MET A 166 1.08 18.65 5.94
CA MET A 166 0.94 18.69 7.39
C MET A 166 2.26 18.38 8.09
N TYR A 167 3.06 17.47 7.52
CA TYR A 167 4.32 17.01 8.11
C TYR A 167 5.46 16.98 7.07
N PRO A 168 5.90 18.14 6.53
CA PRO A 168 6.85 18.18 5.42
C PRO A 168 8.23 17.60 5.75
N ALA A 169 8.61 17.59 7.02
CA ALA A 169 9.84 16.95 7.48
C ALA A 169 9.86 15.42 7.28
N TYR A 170 8.69 14.77 7.26
CA TYR A 170 8.55 13.31 7.07
C TYR A 170 8.76 12.85 5.62
N ALA A 171 8.91 13.82 4.73
CA ALA A 171 9.01 13.66 3.30
C ALA A 171 10.40 14.05 2.77
N VAL A 172 11.31 14.46 3.67
CA VAL A 172 12.67 14.86 3.31
C VAL A 172 13.51 13.62 3.05
N VAL A 173 14.05 13.52 1.84
CA VAL A 173 15.03 12.48 1.47
C VAL A 173 16.42 13.08 1.64
N PRO A 174 17.29 12.51 2.49
CA PRO A 174 18.68 12.92 2.55
C PRO A 174 19.30 12.72 1.16
N LYS A 175 19.84 13.77 0.56
CA LYS A 175 20.68 13.59 -0.63
C LYS A 175 21.84 12.71 -0.19
N LYS A 176 21.92 11.46 -0.67
CA LYS A 176 23.18 10.73 -0.64
C LYS A 176 24.20 11.65 -1.28
N SER A 177 25.26 12.03 -0.55
CA SER A 177 26.41 12.67 -1.15
C SER A 177 26.87 11.75 -2.28
N ILE A 178 26.59 12.14 -3.52
CA ILE A 178 27.30 11.59 -4.67
C ILE A 178 28.72 12.10 -4.47
N ALA A 179 29.52 11.32 -3.72
CA ALA A 179 30.95 11.51 -3.71
C ALA A 179 31.38 11.29 -5.15
N MET A 180 31.73 12.39 -5.81
CA MET A 180 32.39 12.40 -7.09
C MET A 180 33.57 11.44 -6.98
N GLN A 181 33.47 10.28 -7.62
CA GLN A 181 34.66 9.61 -8.12
C GLN A 181 35.04 10.32 -9.41
N ASP A 182 35.53 11.56 -9.26
CA ASP A 182 36.52 12.08 -10.19
C ASP A 182 37.80 11.28 -9.88
N ASN A 183 38.09 10.29 -10.71
CA ASN A 183 39.40 9.67 -10.75
C ASN A 183 40.12 10.20 -12.00
N PRO A 184 41.40 10.63 -11.84
CA PRO A 184 42.12 11.49 -12.79
C PRO A 184 42.46 10.82 -14.13
#